data_AF-A0A843I1R0-F1
#
_entry.id   AF-A0A843I1R0-F1
#
_cell.length_a   1.000
_cell.length_b   1.000
_cell.length_c   1.000
_cell.angle_alpha   90.00
_cell.angle_beta   90.00
_cell.angle_gamma   90.00
#
_symmetry.space_group_name_H-M   'P 1'
#
loop_
_entity.id
_entity.type
_entity.pdbx_description
1 polymer ?
#
loop_
_entity_poly.entity_id
_entity_poly.type
_entity_poly.pdbx_seq_one_letter_code
_entity_poly.pdbx_strand_id
1 'polypeptide(L)' 'MNEADRCAKCGFCEAVCPTYNAARARHYGPRGRLHMAKYIFGGGRSKRAIESIATCLRCKACELDVLPGAVDRY' A
#
# COMPACT_ATOMS: atom_id res chain seq x y z
N MET A 1 3.90 21.91 -3.70
CA MET A 1 3.80 20.45 -3.53
C MET A 1 2.34 20.11 -3.35
N ASN A 2 1.77 19.27 -4.22
CA ASN A 2 0.34 18.95 -4.15
C ASN A 2 0.07 17.84 -3.11
N GLU A 3 -1.21 17.57 -2.85
CA GLU A 3 -1.64 16.59 -1.85
C GLU A 3 -1.26 15.15 -2.22
N ALA A 4 -1.28 14.81 -3.51
CA ALA A 4 -0.88 13.49 -4.01
C ALA A 4 0.61 13.21 -3.75
N ASP A 5 1.48 14.20 -3.94
CA ASP A 5 2.92 14.09 -3.67
C ASP A 5 3.21 13.84 -2.18
N ARG A 6 2.41 14.44 -1.29
CA ARG A 6 2.50 14.22 0.17
C ARG A 6 2.03 12.81 0.53
N CYS A 7 0.91 12.35 -0.01
CA CYS A 7 0.39 11.01 0.22
C CYS A 7 1.40 9.92 -0.21
N ALA A 8 2.06 10.09 -1.36
CA ALA A 8 3.07 9.13 -1.84
C ALA A 8 4.25 8.95 -0.87
N LYS A 9 4.53 9.94 -0.01
CA LYS A 9 5.67 9.96 0.92
C LYS A 9 5.28 9.72 2.38
N CYS A 10 4.03 9.97 2.79
CA CYS A 10 3.61 9.95 4.20
C CYS A 10 3.76 8.59 4.89
N GLY A 11 3.56 7.48 4.16
CA GLY A 11 3.81 6.13 4.67
C GLY A 11 2.85 5.59 5.72
N PHE A 12 1.83 6.35 6.15
CA PHE A 12 0.83 5.90 7.14
C PHE A 12 0.15 4.59 6.73
N CYS A 13 -0.17 4.43 5.44
CA CYS A 13 -0.78 3.22 4.92
C CYS A 13 0.10 1.97 5.13
N GLU A 14 1.44 2.10 5.18
CA GLU A 14 2.33 0.97 5.46
C GLU A 14 2.16 0.46 6.90
N ALA A 15 2.07 1.38 7.87
CA ALA A 15 2.01 1.04 9.29
C ALA A 15 0.76 0.25 9.66
N VAL A 16 -0.34 0.48 8.95
CA VAL A 16 -1.61 -0.25 9.14
C VAL A 16 -1.73 -1.52 8.29
N CYS A 17 -0.80 -1.78 7.38
CA CYS A 17 -0.88 -2.94 6.51
C CYS A 17 -0.38 -4.20 7.23
N PRO A 18 -1.23 -5.22 7.45
CA PRO A 18 -0.85 -6.41 8.21
C PRO A 18 0.26 -7.22 7.52
N THR A 19 0.25 -7.31 6.20
CA THR A 19 1.29 -8.04 5.44
C THR A 19 2.62 -7.30 5.44
N TYR A 20 2.59 -5.96 5.43
CA TYR A 20 3.82 -5.19 5.60
C TYR A 20 4.37 -5.36 7.02
N ASN A 21 3.52 -5.33 8.04
CA ASN A 21 3.97 -5.53 9.42
C ASN A 21 4.56 -6.92 9.65
N ALA A 22 3.97 -7.97 9.05
CA ALA A 22 4.48 -9.33 9.13
C ALA A 22 5.80 -9.52 8.38
N ALA A 23 5.88 -9.07 7.12
CA ALA A 23 7.03 -9.33 6.27
C ALA A 23 8.13 -8.26 6.35
N ARG A 24 7.80 -7.06 6.84
CA ARG A 24 8.64 -5.83 6.87
C ARG A 24 9.27 -5.48 5.52
N ALA A 25 8.65 -5.94 4.44
CA ALA A 25 9.14 -5.84 3.08
C ALA A 25 8.28 -4.86 2.29
N ARG A 26 8.90 -3.75 1.82
CA ARG A 26 8.20 -2.62 1.17
C ARG A 26 7.36 -3.01 -0.05
N HIS A 27 7.70 -4.12 -0.72
CA HIS A 27 6.96 -4.63 -1.88
C HIS A 27 5.65 -5.34 -1.50
N TYR A 28 5.48 -5.77 -0.24
CA TYR A 28 4.24 -6.39 0.26
C TYR A 28 3.31 -5.40 0.98
N GLY A 29 3.73 -4.14 1.10
CA GLY A 29 2.91 -3.06 1.61
C GLY A 29 2.08 -2.36 0.54
N PRO A 30 1.11 -1.51 0.93
CA PRO A 30 0.15 -0.89 0.03
C PRO A 30 0.80 -0.03 -1.05
N ARG A 31 1.88 0.70 -0.75
CA ARG A 31 2.57 1.49 -1.78
C ARG A 31 3.33 0.60 -2.76
N GLY A 32 3.97 -0.45 -2.24
CA GLY A 32 4.60 -1.48 -3.06
C GLY A 32 3.61 -2.11 -4.04
N ARG A 33 2.41 -2.45 -3.55
CA ARG A 33 1.31 -2.98 -4.36
C ARG A 33 0.85 -2.01 -5.43
N LEU A 34 0.67 -0.73 -5.10
CA LEU A 34 0.28 0.29 -6.08
C LEU A 34 1.32 0.41 -7.20
N HIS A 35 2.61 0.35 -6.86
CA HIS A 35 3.69 0.37 -7.84
C HIS A 35 3.68 -0.90 -8.71
N MET A 36 3.53 -2.08 -8.11
CA MET A 36 3.47 -3.35 -8.86
C MET A 36 2.22 -3.47 -9.72
N ALA A 37 1.08 -2.93 -9.28
CA ALA A 37 -0.14 -2.85 -10.07
C ALA A 37 0.08 -2.00 -11.33
N LYS A 38 0.67 -0.81 -11.20
CA LYS A 38 1.04 0.03 -12.35
C LYS A 38 1.97 -0.69 -13.31
N TYR A 39 2.97 -1.40 -12.79
CA TYR A 39 3.88 -2.22 -13.60
C TYR A 39 3.12 -3.32 -14.37
N ILE A 40 2.21 -4.05 -13.72
CA ILE A 40 1.40 -5.10 -14.35
C ILE A 40 0.48 -4.54 -15.43
N PHE A 41 -0.21 -3.44 -15.16
CA PHE A 41 -1.08 -2.78 -16.14
C PHE A 41 -0.29 -2.19 -17.32
N GLY A 42 0.98 -1.86 -17.12
CA GLY A 42 1.91 -1.49 -18.19
C GLY A 42 2.44 -2.68 -19.02
N GLY A 43 1.90 -3.89 -18.82
CA GLY A 43 2.34 -5.11 -19.53
C GLY A 43 3.51 -5.84 -18.85
N GLY A 44 4.04 -5.29 -17.76
CA GLY A 44 5.11 -5.90 -16.99
C GLY A 44 4.66 -7.18 -16.28
N ARG A 45 5.48 -8.23 -16.32
CA ARG A 45 5.24 -9.46 -15.56
C ARG A 45 6.49 -9.86 -14.82
N SER A 46 6.37 -10.11 -13.53
CA SER A 46 7.42 -10.70 -12.70
C SER A 46 6.79 -11.46 -11.54
N LYS A 47 7.47 -12.51 -11.06
CA LYS A 47 7.03 -13.28 -9.89
C LYS A 47 6.76 -12.35 -8.70
N ARG A 48 7.65 -11.39 -8.47
CA ARG A 48 7.55 -10.41 -7.39
C ARG A 48 6.34 -9.47 -7.53
N ALA A 49 6.00 -9.05 -8.75
CA ALA A 49 4.82 -8.22 -8.97
C ALA A 49 3.54 -9.00 -8.68
N ILE A 50 3.48 -10.27 -9.10
CA ILE A 50 2.34 -11.15 -8.84
C ILE A 50 2.22 -11.43 -7.33
N GLU A 51 3.31 -11.81 -6.66
CA GLU A 51 3.35 -12.06 -5.22
C GLU A 51 2.98 -10.81 -4.40
N SER A 52 3.45 -9.64 -4.84
CA SER A 52 3.08 -8.36 -4.24
C SER A 52 1.57 -8.19 -4.23
N ILE A 53 0.82 -8.57 -5.27
CA ILE A 53 -0.64 -8.48 -5.28
C ILE A 53 -1.28 -9.67 -4.56
N ALA A 54 -0.81 -10.89 -4.81
CA ALA A 54 -1.40 -12.13 -4.31
C ALA A 54 -1.39 -12.24 -2.77
N THR A 55 -0.39 -11.65 -2.11
CA THR A 55 -0.31 -11.61 -0.65
C THR A 55 -1.31 -10.63 -0.01
N CYS A 56 -2.24 -10.02 -0.77
CA CYS A 56 -3.18 -9.02 -0.24
C CYS A 56 -4.28 -9.70 0.55
N LEU A 57 -4.44 -9.33 1.83
CA LEU A 57 -5.59 -9.79 2.62
C LEU A 57 -6.89 -9.08 2.26
N ARG A 58 -6.85 -8.05 1.39
CA ARG A 58 -8.01 -7.23 0.99
C ARG A 58 -8.78 -6.62 2.17
N CYS A 59 -8.08 -6.39 3.29
CA CYS A 59 -8.65 -5.89 4.53
C CYS A 59 -9.02 -4.40 4.53
N LYS A 60 -8.65 -3.66 3.47
CA LYS A 60 -8.88 -2.20 3.33
C LYS A 60 -8.29 -1.31 4.42
N ALA A 61 -7.44 -1.83 5.31
CA ALA A 61 -6.79 -1.03 6.35
C ALA A 61 -6.01 0.17 5.80
N CYS A 62 -5.45 0.06 4.58
CA CYS A 62 -4.74 1.14 3.91
C CYS A 62 -5.64 2.21 3.26
N GLU A 63 -6.94 1.96 3.15
CA GLU A 63 -7.96 2.92 2.69
C GLU A 63 -8.49 3.77 3.84
N LEU A 64 -8.27 3.32 5.09
CA LEU A 64 -8.59 4.12 6.26
C LEU A 64 -7.72 5.37 6.26
N ASP A 65 -8.36 6.50 6.53
CA ASP A 65 -7.71 7.79 6.68
C ASP A 65 -6.89 7.78 7.98
N VAL A 66 -5.70 7.19 7.98
CA VAL A 66 -4.76 7.24 9.11
C VAL A 66 -3.95 8.54 9.09
N LEU A 67 -4.65 9.67 8.93
CA LEU A 67 -4.08 10.99 9.20
C LEU A 67 -3.99 11.18 10.71
N PRO A 68 -2.91 11.79 11.25
CA PRO A 68 -2.88 12.19 12.65
C PRO A 68 -3.96 13.25 12.87
N GLY A 69 -5.10 12.84 13.43
CA GLY A 69 -6.31 13.66 13.59
C GLY A 69 -7.62 12.98 13.16
N ALA A 70 -7.56 11.85 12.43
CA ALA A 70 -8.74 11.05 12.12
C ALA A 70 -9.07 10.10 13.27
N VAL A 71 -9.40 10.68 14.43
CA VAL A 71 -10.21 9.98 15.42
C VAL A 71 -11.67 10.15 14.99
N ASP A 72 -12.32 9.02 14.79
CA ASP A 72 -13.75 8.87 14.58
C ASP A 72 -14.29 9.19 13.17
N ARG A 73 -14.49 8.13 12.39
CA ARG A 73 -15.55 8.03 11.38
C ARG A 73 -16.10 6.61 11.40
N TYR A 74 -16.94 6.34 12.39
CA TYR A 74 -17.96 5.31 12.29
C TYR A 74 -19.09 5.76 11.34
#